data_AF-A0A914HK77-F1
#
_entry.id   AF-A0A914HK77-F1
#
_cell.length_a   1.000
_cell.length_b   1.000
_cell.length_c   1.000
_cell.angle_alpha   90.00
_cell.angle_beta   90.00
_cell.angle_gamma   90.00
#
_symmetry.space_group_name_H-M   'P 1'
#
loop_
_entity.id
_entity.type
_entity.pdbx_description
1 polymer ?
#
loop_
_entity_poly.entity_id
_entity_poly.type
_entity_poly.pdbx_seq_one_letter_code
_entity_poly.pdbx_strand_id
1 'polypeptide(L)' 'MELNEGVGLAEGTYAYDSSGNIWGHEVEGCKHGVNDRPYINKEPFEDGHVVGCGMDLKKREIFYTLNGGETEEKG' A
#
# COMPACT_ATOMS: atom_id res chain seq x y z
N MET A 1 -11.17 -10.84 5.67
CA MET A 1 -9.83 -11.31 5.26
C MET A 1 -9.81 -12.79 5.52
N GLU A 2 -9.72 -13.58 4.46
CA GLU A 2 -9.62 -15.03 4.58
C GLU A 2 -8.16 -15.44 4.75
N LEU A 3 -7.93 -16.54 5.47
CA LEU A 3 -6.60 -17.15 5.55
C LEU A 3 -6.20 -17.65 4.15
N ASN A 4 -4.96 -17.38 3.73
CA ASN A 4 -4.36 -17.67 2.41
C ASN A 4 -4.66 -16.67 1.28
N GLU A 5 -5.27 -15.52 1.57
CA GLU A 5 -5.37 -14.42 0.60
C GLU A 5 -4.44 -13.26 0.98
N GLY A 6 -4.03 -12.49 -0.03
CA GLY A 6 -3.24 -11.28 0.19
C GLY A 6 -4.06 -10.25 0.98
N VAL A 7 -3.48 -9.73 2.06
CA VAL A 7 -4.14 -8.76 2.97
C VAL A 7 -4.80 -7.62 2.21
N GLY A 8 -4.13 -7.06 1.19
CA GLY A 8 -4.59 -5.91 0.40
C GLY A 8 -5.86 -6.16 -0.42
N LEU A 9 -6.26 -7.41 -0.66
CA LEU A 9 -7.42 -7.76 -1.48
C LEU A 9 -8.75 -7.65 -0.72
N ALA A 10 -8.72 -7.69 0.61
CA ALA A 10 -9.92 -7.59 1.43
C ALA A 10 -10.43 -6.14 1.49
N GLU A 11 -11.74 -5.97 1.55
CA GLU A 11 -12.33 -4.64 1.78
C GLU A 11 -11.93 -4.10 3.17
N GLY A 12 -11.65 -2.79 3.24
CA GLY A 12 -11.27 -2.11 4.48
C GLY A 12 -9.84 -2.37 4.96
N THR A 13 -8.99 -3.06 4.18
CA THR A 13 -7.57 -3.28 4.49
C THR A 13 -6.66 -2.44 3.60
N TYR A 14 -5.45 -2.18 4.10
CA TYR A 14 -4.43 -1.41 3.40
C TYR A 14 -3.12 -2.20 3.47
N ALA A 15 -2.40 -2.27 2.36
CA ALA A 15 -1.17 -3.07 2.29
C ALA A 15 -0.17 -2.48 1.29
N TYR A 16 1.10 -2.75 1.52
CA TYR A 16 2.18 -2.52 0.56
C TYR A 16 2.88 -3.85 0.30
N ASP A 17 2.78 -4.40 -0.92
CA ASP A 17 3.32 -5.71 -1.27
C ASP A 17 4.71 -5.63 -1.91
N SER A 18 5.39 -6.78 -2.01
CA SER A 18 6.75 -6.88 -2.56
C SER A 18 6.85 -6.57 -4.06
N SER A 19 5.73 -6.54 -4.78
CA SER A 19 5.69 -6.15 -6.18
C SER A 19 5.60 -4.63 -6.35
N GLY A 20 5.65 -3.88 -5.26
CA GLY A 20 5.55 -2.42 -5.26
C GLY A 20 4.10 -1.93 -5.29
N ASN A 21 3.10 -2.79 -5.07
CA ASN A 21 1.70 -2.33 -5.09
C ASN A 21 1.24 -1.86 -3.71
N ILE A 22 0.70 -0.65 -3.67
CA ILE A 22 0.02 -0.06 -2.52
C ILE A 22 -1.49 -0.27 -2.72
N TRP A 23 -2.12 -1.08 -1.89
CA TRP A 23 -3.52 -1.52 -2.02
C TRP A 23 -4.46 -0.76 -1.09
N GLY A 24 -5.69 -0.55 -1.55
CA GLY A 24 -6.79 0.02 -0.76
C GLY A 24 -6.82 1.55 -0.72
N HIS A 25 -5.90 2.22 -1.42
CA HIS A 25 -5.83 3.68 -1.53
C HIS A 25 -6.54 4.14 -2.81
N GLU A 26 -7.76 4.66 -2.67
CA GLU A 26 -8.52 5.25 -3.77
C GLU A 26 -8.15 6.73 -3.91
N VAL A 27 -7.24 7.01 -4.85
CA VAL A 27 -6.75 8.36 -5.17
C VAL A 27 -6.80 8.58 -6.67
N GLU A 28 -6.69 9.83 -7.12
CA GLU A 28 -6.67 10.15 -8.54
C GLU A 28 -5.52 9.41 -9.24
N GLY A 29 -5.83 8.70 -10.33
CA GLY A 29 -4.85 7.95 -11.11
C GLY A 29 -4.51 6.55 -10.57
N CYS A 30 -5.15 6.10 -9.49
CA CYS A 30 -5.03 4.70 -9.04
C CYS A 30 -5.63 3.74 -10.09
N LYS A 31 -5.14 2.50 -10.10
CA LYS A 31 -5.63 1.41 -10.94
C LYS A 31 -6.57 0.53 -10.12
N HIS A 32 -7.43 -0.23 -10.80
CA HIS A 32 -8.32 -1.20 -10.15
C HIS A 32 -7.87 -2.60 -10.54
N GLY A 33 -7.65 -3.44 -9.52
CA GLY A 33 -7.10 -4.79 -9.66
C GLY A 33 -8.14 -5.87 -9.45
N VAL A 34 -7.72 -6.97 -8.84
CA VAL A 34 -8.61 -8.07 -8.45
C VAL A 34 -9.72 -7.53 -7.55
N ASN A 35 -10.95 -7.99 -7.78
CA ASN A 35 -12.14 -7.54 -7.05
C ASN A 35 -12.37 -6.02 -7.06
N ASP A 36 -11.93 -5.35 -8.12
CA ASP A 36 -12.03 -3.89 -8.28
C ASP A 36 -11.30 -3.13 -7.15
N ARG A 37 -10.30 -3.76 -6.52
CA ARG A 37 -9.57 -3.14 -5.42
C ARG A 37 -8.65 -2.05 -5.98
N PRO A 38 -8.71 -0.80 -5.47
CA PRO A 38 -7.84 0.27 -5.91
C PRO A 38 -6.41 -0.01 -5.46
N TYR A 39 -5.45 0.25 -6.34
CA TYR A 39 -4.03 0.13 -6.03
C TYR A 39 -3.18 1.09 -6.86
N ILE A 40 -1.98 1.33 -6.35
CA ILE A 40 -0.96 2.17 -6.95
C ILE A 40 0.29 1.32 -7.11
N ASN A 41 0.93 1.38 -8.27
CA ASN A 41 2.13 0.61 -8.54
C ASN A 41 3.36 1.53 -8.44
N LYS A 42 4.29 1.16 -7.57
CA LYS A 42 5.64 1.72 -7.42
C LYS A 42 6.66 0.66 -7.86
N GLU A 43 7.94 0.96 -7.72
CA GLU A 43 9.02 0.01 -7.97
C GLU A 43 8.93 -1.22 -7.04
N PRO A 44 9.16 -2.44 -7.57
CA PRO A 44 9.24 -3.65 -6.76
C PRO A 44 10.35 -3.60 -5.70
N PHE A 45 10.20 -4.41 -4.65
CA PHE A 45 11.25 -4.54 -3.65
C PHE A 45 12.39 -5.43 -4.13
N GLU A 46 13.58 -5.12 -3.63
CA GLU A 46 14.80 -5.92 -3.82
C GLU A 46 15.28 -6.46 -2.47
N ASP A 47 16.14 -7.48 -2.53
CA ASP A 47 16.74 -8.07 -1.33
C ASP A 47 17.48 -7.01 -0.51
N GLY A 48 17.19 -6.97 0.79
CA GLY A 48 17.77 -5.99 1.70
C GLY A 48 16.97 -4.68 1.82
N HIS A 49 15.90 -4.50 1.05
CA HIS A 49 14.96 -3.40 1.28
C HIS A 49 14.27 -3.52 2.65
N VAL A 50 14.17 -2.38 3.35
CA VAL A 50 13.45 -2.27 4.62
C VAL A 50 12.20 -1.42 4.40
N VAL A 51 11.05 -2.01 4.70
CA VAL A 51 9.75 -1.32 4.63
C VAL A 51 9.33 -0.89 6.02
N GLY A 52 9.00 0.38 6.17
CA GLY A 52 8.31 0.94 7.33
C GLY A 52 6.86 1.25 7.00
N CYS A 53 5.98 1.10 7.98
CA CYS A 53 4.58 1.49 7.87
C CYS A 53 4.17 2.30 9.11
N GLY A 54 3.26 3.27 8.91
CA GLY A 54 2.76 4.11 9.99
C GLY A 54 1.42 4.74 9.66
N MET A 55 0.81 5.34 10.68
CA MET A 55 -0.47 6.00 10.58
C MET A 55 -0.46 7.32 11.37
N ASP A 56 -0.86 8.41 10.73
CA ASP A 56 -1.18 9.65 11.43
C ASP A 56 -2.69 9.66 11.71
N LEU A 57 -3.06 9.42 12.97
CA LEU A 57 -4.47 9.39 13.39
C LEU A 57 -5.15 10.77 13.34
N LYS A 58 -4.39 11.87 13.43
CA LYS A 58 -4.96 13.22 13.34
C LYS A 58 -5.32 13.54 11.89
N LYS A 59 -4.45 13.17 10.96
CA LYS A 59 -4.68 13.37 9.52
C LYS A 59 -5.50 12.26 8.86
N ARG A 60 -5.61 11.10 9.53
CA ARG A 60 -6.22 9.87 9.01
C ARG A 60 -5.49 9.34 7.78
N GLU A 61 -4.17 9.46 7.79
CA GLU A 61 -3.29 9.04 6.70
C GLU A 61 -2.54 7.77 7.11
N ILE A 62 -2.42 6.83 6.16
CA ILE A 62 -1.52 5.69 6.26
C ILE A 62 -0.35 5.98 5.34
N PHE A 63 0.87 5.79 5.84
CA PHE A 63 2.09 6.05 5.07
C PHE A 63 3.04 4.86 5.12
N TYR A 64 3.83 4.74 4.06
CA TYR A 64 4.86 3.72 3.91
C TYR A 64 6.21 4.37 3.62
N THR A 65 7.28 3.75 4.07
CA THR A 65 8.66 4.18 3.81
C THR A 65 9.46 3.03 3.25
N LEU A 66 10.34 3.30 2.29
CA LEU A 66 11.29 2.32 1.77
C LEU A 66 12.70 2.81 2.07
N ASN A 67 13.49 2.00 2.79
CA ASN A 67 14.86 2.32 3.22
C ASN A 67 14.98 3.66 3.98
N GLY A 68 13.96 4.03 4.75
CA GLY A 68 13.91 5.28 5.52
C GLY A 68 13.60 6.53 4.67
N GLY A 69 13.41 6.39 3.36
CA GLY A 69 12.82 7.42 2.51
C GLY A 69 11.30 7.36 2.59
N GLU A 70 10.64 8.51 2.78
CA GLU A 70 9.19 8.58 2.68
C GLU A 70 8.75 8.21 1.26
N THR A 71 7.90 7.20 1.14
CA THR A 71 7.15 6.96 -0.08
C THR A 71 5.92 7.88 0.02
N GLU A 72 6.13 9.20 -0.07
CA GLU A 72 5.04 10.18 0.07
C GLU A 72 3.99 9.97 -1.03
N GLU A 73 2.74 9.82 -0.62
CA GLU A 73 1.61 10.35 -1.39
C GLU A 73 0.78 11.24 -0.47
N LYS A 74 0.71 12.52 -0.84
CA LYS A 74 -0.23 13.47 -0.25
C LYS A 74 -1.61 13.14 -0.80
N GLY A 75 -2.55 12.89 0.10
CA GLY A 75 -3.97 12.76 -0.22
C GLY A 75 -4.62 14.09 -0.60
#